data_AF-A0A1R2C7Q3-F1
#
_entry.id   AF-A0A1R2C7Q3-F1
#
_cell.length_a   1.000
_cell.length_b   1.000
_cell.length_c   1.000
_cell.angle_alpha   90.00
_cell.angle_beta   90.00
_cell.angle_gamma   90.00
#
_symmetry.space_group_name_H-M   'P 1'
#
loop_
_entity.id
_entity.type
_entity.pdbx_description
1 polymer ?
#
loop_
_entity_poly.entity_id
_entity_poly.type
_entity_poly.pdbx_seq_one_letter_code
_entity_poly.pdbx_strand_id
1 'polypeptide(L)'
;MDRIIPIFGFFIGYSIIAYILTIIVHPPPELTRKDKKDYFGQHLSIIHAYTAVIMCLGIYVYEGGIHYNKETRLEHVIAVGVRYKQNSLGYFIFDTIYAEYYKLHDGAMRFHHIFAFLALITMYLSELGGSASVVGLLITEISNPCVLKRHILRAKGNEESFSYSLYENLFIFLFIAGRIVYGTWYIYKVWKSKINWGYKLMSSSVYSVSWFWVFVILSKALKKYNSTEDPSIKRLISITKYFRQNKALLLTFIIFISFAIPGILTQALQLDIFDDKDDKGFKVI
;
A
#
# COMPACT_ATOMS: atom_id res chain seq x y z
N MET A 1 28.29 -9.88 2.28
CA MET A 1 27.26 -10.08 3.35
C MET A 1 26.50 -8.78 3.65
N ASP A 2 27.18 -7.64 3.56
CA ASP A 2 26.79 -6.24 3.46
C ASP A 2 25.35 -5.91 3.05
N ARG A 3 24.71 -6.69 2.17
CA ARG A 3 23.27 -6.61 1.86
C ARG A 3 22.32 -6.89 3.06
N ILE A 4 22.75 -7.60 4.10
CA ILE A 4 21.87 -7.99 5.23
C ILE A 4 21.95 -6.99 6.40
N ILE A 5 23.11 -6.37 6.62
CA ILE A 5 23.41 -5.56 7.81
C ILE A 5 22.39 -4.41 8.01
N PRO A 6 22.00 -3.62 7.00
CA PRO A 6 21.09 -2.49 7.21
C PRO A 6 19.62 -2.91 7.38
N ILE A 7 19.23 -4.16 7.09
CA ILE A 7 17.89 -4.67 7.43
C ILE A 7 17.76 -4.70 8.96
N PHE A 8 18.76 -5.30 9.62
CA PHE A 8 18.87 -5.31 11.07
C PHE A 8 19.08 -3.89 11.62
N GLY A 9 19.87 -3.05 10.94
CA GLY A 9 20.02 -1.64 11.29
C GLY A 9 18.70 -0.86 11.35
N PHE A 10 17.85 -0.98 10.31
CA PHE A 10 16.53 -0.35 10.30
C PHE A 10 15.55 -1.02 11.28
N PHE A 11 15.56 -2.35 11.42
CA PHE A 11 14.74 -3.04 12.42
C PHE A 11 15.06 -2.59 13.87
N ILE A 12 16.35 -2.45 14.19
CA ILE A 12 16.82 -1.91 15.47
C ILE A 12 16.43 -0.42 15.59
N GLY A 13 16.59 0.37 14.52
CA GLY A 13 16.15 1.76 14.47
C GLY A 13 14.65 1.93 14.76
N TYR A 14 13.79 1.15 14.10
CA TYR A 14 12.35 1.13 14.37
C TYR A 14 12.02 0.64 15.79
N SER A 15 12.79 -0.30 16.33
CA SER A 15 12.65 -0.74 17.74
C SER A 15 13.01 0.36 18.74
N ILE A 16 14.07 1.14 18.46
CA ILE A 16 14.48 2.30 19.26
C ILE A 16 13.43 3.42 19.17
N ILE A 17 12.94 3.74 17.97
CA ILE A 17 11.87 4.74 17.79
C ILE A 17 10.60 4.27 18.51
N ALA A 18 10.21 3.00 18.41
CA ALA A 18 9.07 2.44 19.13
C ALA A 18 9.22 2.56 20.66
N TYR A 19 10.42 2.34 21.19
CA TYR A 19 10.71 2.55 22.62
C TYR A 19 10.61 4.04 23.00
N ILE A 20 11.22 4.94 22.23
CA ILE A 20 11.14 6.40 22.44
C ILE A 20 9.67 6.89 22.39
N LEU A 21 8.86 6.35 21.47
CA LEU A 21 7.44 6.65 21.41
C LEU A 21 6.70 6.22 22.69
N THR A 22 7.08 5.13 23.37
CA THR A 22 6.46 4.78 24.67
C THR A 22 6.80 5.73 25.82
N ILE A 23 7.80 6.60 25.64
CA ILE A 23 8.16 7.66 26.60
C ILE A 23 7.45 8.97 26.22
N ILE A 24 7.50 9.37 24.95
CA ILE A 24 7.00 10.67 24.47
C ILE A 24 5.48 10.68 24.22
N VAL A 25 4.92 9.58 23.72
CA VAL A 25 3.50 9.53 23.34
C VAL A 25 2.67 8.98 24.49
N HIS A 26 1.78 9.80 25.04
CA HIS A 26 0.83 9.36 26.04
C HIS A 26 -0.47 8.88 25.36
N PRO A 27 -0.86 7.60 25.52
CA PRO A 27 -2.15 7.10 25.06
C PRO A 27 -3.26 7.50 26.03
N PRO A 28 -4.48 7.83 25.53
CA PRO A 28 -5.62 8.12 26.39
C PRO A 28 -5.90 7.00 27.42
N PRO A 29 -6.23 7.35 28.67
CA PRO A 29 -6.33 6.39 29.77
C PRO A 29 -7.43 5.32 29.58
N GLU A 30 -8.50 5.65 28.86
CA GLU A 30 -9.65 4.80 28.57
C GLU A 30 -9.37 3.64 27.60
N LEU A 31 -8.32 3.71 26.77
CA LEU A 31 -7.99 2.67 25.78
C LEU A 31 -7.63 1.34 26.45
N THR A 32 -8.04 0.20 25.88
CA THR A 32 -7.65 -1.11 26.43
C THR A 32 -6.14 -1.36 26.28
N ARG A 33 -5.59 -2.36 26.98
CA ARG A 33 -4.17 -2.76 26.81
C ARG A 33 -3.81 -3.07 25.34
N LYS A 34 -4.76 -3.55 24.54
CA LYS A 34 -4.57 -3.79 23.11
C LYS A 34 -4.57 -2.49 22.33
N ASP A 35 -5.57 -1.64 22.54
CA ASP A 35 -5.75 -0.41 21.75
C ASP A 35 -4.67 0.64 22.08
N LYS A 36 -4.12 0.62 23.31
CA LYS A 36 -2.91 1.37 23.64
C LYS A 36 -1.70 0.92 22.80
N LYS A 37 -1.57 -0.38 22.49
CA LYS A 37 -0.50 -0.92 21.63
C LYS A 37 -0.75 -0.64 20.15
N ASP A 38 -2.00 -0.72 19.69
CA ASP A 38 -2.36 -0.20 18.36
C ASP A 38 -1.98 1.28 18.24
N TYR A 39 -2.42 2.13 19.17
CA TYR A 39 -2.11 3.57 19.18
C TYR A 39 -0.60 3.88 19.12
N PHE A 40 0.24 3.12 19.82
CA PHE A 40 1.70 3.22 19.67
C PHE A 40 2.18 2.78 18.28
N GLY A 41 1.65 1.68 17.74
CA GLY A 41 1.87 1.22 16.37
C GLY A 41 1.55 2.31 15.34
N GLN A 42 0.35 2.90 15.40
CA GLN A 42 -0.08 3.99 14.51
C GLN A 42 0.91 5.17 14.50
N HIS A 43 1.53 5.51 15.65
CA HIS A 43 2.56 6.56 15.75
C HIS A 43 3.93 6.15 15.19
N LEU A 44 4.24 4.87 15.09
CA LEU A 44 5.43 4.37 14.40
C LEU A 44 5.18 4.26 12.88
N SER A 45 4.03 3.70 12.49
CA SER A 45 3.59 3.57 11.10
C SER A 45 3.50 4.92 10.39
N ILE A 46 3.13 6.00 11.09
CA ILE A 46 3.03 7.33 10.47
C ILE A 46 4.41 7.94 10.19
N ILE A 47 5.41 7.68 11.05
CA ILE A 47 6.82 8.03 10.80
C ILE A 47 7.33 7.22 9.60
N HIS A 48 6.98 5.94 9.53
CA HIS A 48 7.31 5.11 8.38
C HIS A 48 6.72 5.67 7.08
N ALA A 49 5.40 5.87 7.04
CA ALA A 49 4.69 6.30 5.84
C ALA A 49 5.18 7.67 5.34
N TYR A 50 5.42 8.65 6.22
CA TYR A 50 5.99 9.93 5.81
C TYR A 50 7.42 9.80 5.27
N THR A 51 8.30 9.05 5.94
CA THR A 51 9.68 8.88 5.46
C THR A 51 9.74 8.08 4.15
N ALA A 52 8.91 7.05 3.98
CA ALA A 52 8.78 6.28 2.76
C ALA A 52 8.28 7.14 1.59
N VAL A 53 7.20 7.93 1.77
CA VAL A 53 6.66 8.82 0.73
C VAL A 53 7.69 9.87 0.30
N ILE A 54 8.35 10.53 1.25
CA ILE A 54 9.36 11.56 0.95
C ILE A 54 10.56 10.96 0.19
N MET A 55 11.08 9.81 0.64
CA MET A 55 12.19 9.13 -0.05
C MET A 55 11.79 8.70 -1.47
N CYS A 56 10.66 8.01 -1.63
CA CYS A 56 10.24 7.50 -2.94
C CYS A 56 9.91 8.62 -3.93
N LEU A 57 9.31 9.73 -3.46
CA LEU A 57 9.04 10.89 -4.31
C LEU A 57 10.33 11.60 -4.76
N GLY A 58 11.29 11.80 -3.86
CA GLY A 58 12.58 12.41 -4.20
C GLY A 58 13.36 11.61 -5.25
N ILE A 59 13.31 10.27 -5.15
CA ILE A 59 13.97 9.36 -6.10
C ILE A 59 13.24 9.35 -7.45
N TYR A 60 11.91 9.31 -7.46
CA TYR A 60 11.10 9.42 -8.69
C TYR A 60 11.36 10.73 -9.45
N VAL A 61 11.49 11.86 -8.74
CA VAL A 61 11.85 13.16 -9.33
C VAL A 61 13.27 13.14 -9.88
N TYR A 62 14.24 12.64 -9.12
CA TYR A 62 15.64 12.54 -9.54
C TYR A 62 15.84 11.65 -10.78
N GLU A 63 15.10 10.54 -10.88
CA GLU A 63 15.14 9.62 -12.03
C GLU A 63 14.32 10.09 -13.24
N GLY A 64 13.54 11.18 -13.09
CA GLY A 64 12.74 11.77 -14.16
C GLY A 64 11.59 10.89 -14.67
N GLY A 65 11.08 9.96 -13.85
CA GLY A 65 10.00 9.03 -14.20
C GLY A 65 10.26 7.58 -13.79
N ILE A 66 9.45 6.66 -14.31
CA ILE A 66 9.53 5.21 -13.98
C ILE A 66 10.27 4.43 -15.08
N HIS A 67 11.29 3.67 -14.70
CA HIS A 67 12.07 2.84 -15.62
C HIS A 67 11.88 1.35 -15.34
N TYR A 68 10.90 0.71 -16.00
CA TYR A 68 10.51 -0.69 -15.72
C TYR A 68 11.53 -1.73 -16.20
N ASN A 69 12.19 -1.50 -17.33
CA ASN A 69 13.07 -2.49 -17.97
C ASN A 69 14.57 -2.22 -17.78
N LYS A 70 14.93 -1.17 -17.03
CA LYS A 70 16.33 -0.84 -16.75
C LYS A 70 16.85 -1.64 -15.56
N GLU A 71 18.17 -1.77 -15.52
CA GLU A 71 18.88 -2.32 -14.37
C GLU A 71 18.54 -1.58 -13.08
N THR A 72 18.52 -2.33 -11.99
CA THR A 72 18.34 -1.86 -10.61
C THR A 72 19.61 -1.13 -10.16
N ARG A 73 19.88 0.03 -10.79
CA ARG A 73 20.94 1.00 -10.47
C ARG A 73 21.04 1.23 -8.97
N LEU A 74 22.20 1.68 -8.50
CA LEU A 74 22.46 2.01 -7.10
C LEU A 74 21.42 2.96 -6.49
N GLU A 75 20.70 3.72 -7.33
CA GLU A 75 19.73 4.78 -7.02
C GLU A 75 18.27 4.27 -6.89
N HIS A 76 17.84 3.32 -7.72
CA HIS A 76 16.65 2.48 -7.43
C HIS A 76 16.86 1.71 -6.11
N VAL A 77 18.07 1.16 -5.99
CA VAL A 77 18.58 0.54 -4.79
C VAL A 77 18.59 1.57 -3.64
N ILE A 78 18.57 2.91 -3.87
CA ILE A 78 18.40 4.01 -2.86
C ILE A 78 17.01 4.04 -2.20
N ALA A 79 15.95 3.56 -2.86
CA ALA A 79 14.68 3.34 -2.15
C ALA A 79 14.64 1.97 -1.43
N VAL A 80 15.27 0.93 -2.02
CA VAL A 80 14.91 -0.47 -1.73
C VAL A 80 15.91 -1.25 -0.83
N GLY A 81 17.22 -0.94 -0.85
CA GLY A 81 18.29 -1.69 -0.14
C GLY A 81 19.55 -1.83 -1.02
N VAL A 82 20.81 -1.51 -0.66
CA VAL A 82 21.50 -1.17 0.62
C VAL A 82 22.46 0.04 0.47
N ARG A 83 22.71 0.83 1.56
CA ARG A 83 23.51 2.10 1.71
C ARG A 83 22.78 3.47 1.95
N TYR A 84 21.45 3.51 2.09
CA TYR A 84 20.59 4.65 2.51
C TYR A 84 19.18 4.12 2.91
N LYS A 85 19.10 2.82 3.15
CA LYS A 85 18.29 1.95 2.30
C LYS A 85 17.92 0.66 3.02
N GLN A 86 16.76 0.64 3.65
CA GLN A 86 15.89 -0.51 3.98
C GLN A 86 14.73 -0.07 4.88
N ASN A 87 14.28 1.18 4.71
CA ASN A 87 13.28 1.83 5.56
C ASN A 87 12.01 0.98 5.66
N SER A 88 11.43 0.61 4.51
CA SER A 88 10.25 -0.26 4.47
C SER A 88 10.54 -1.70 4.81
N LEU A 89 11.64 -2.32 4.33
CA LEU A 89 11.87 -3.73 4.63
C LEU A 89 12.12 -3.98 6.14
N GLY A 90 12.87 -3.10 6.81
CA GLY A 90 13.07 -3.14 8.27
C GLY A 90 11.79 -2.82 9.05
N TYR A 91 10.99 -1.85 8.58
CA TYR A 91 9.67 -1.56 9.14
C TYR A 91 8.71 -2.75 9.00
N PHE A 92 8.56 -3.34 7.81
CA PHE A 92 7.65 -4.45 7.55
C PHE A 92 8.00 -5.69 8.40
N ILE A 93 9.27 -5.94 8.67
CA ILE A 93 9.69 -6.98 9.64
C ILE A 93 9.26 -6.61 11.06
N PHE A 94 9.59 -5.40 11.52
CA PHE A 94 9.22 -4.93 12.86
C PHE A 94 7.71 -4.99 13.07
N ASP A 95 6.94 -4.42 12.15
CA ASP A 95 5.50 -4.26 12.24
C ASP A 95 4.76 -5.61 12.13
N THR A 96 5.24 -6.53 11.29
CA THR A 96 4.71 -7.90 11.24
C THR A 96 4.92 -8.62 12.58
N ILE A 97 6.10 -8.49 13.19
CA ILE A 97 6.39 -9.08 14.51
C ILE A 97 5.54 -8.41 15.61
N TYR A 98 5.47 -7.07 15.63
CA TYR A 98 4.71 -6.29 16.60
C TYR A 98 3.21 -6.59 16.52
N ALA A 99 2.63 -6.54 15.32
CA ALA A 99 1.21 -6.76 15.11
C ALA A 99 0.78 -8.22 15.31
N GLU A 100 1.64 -9.22 15.00
CA GLU A 100 1.35 -10.62 15.32
C GLU A 100 1.58 -10.94 16.80
N TYR A 101 2.50 -10.27 17.49
CA TYR A 101 2.67 -10.41 18.94
C TYR A 101 1.46 -9.84 19.71
N TYR A 102 1.04 -8.61 19.39
CA TYR A 102 -0.13 -7.95 20.03
C TYR A 102 -1.49 -8.27 19.35
N LYS A 103 -1.51 -9.17 18.36
CA LYS A 103 -2.70 -9.59 17.57
C LYS A 103 -3.51 -8.42 17.00
N LEU A 104 -2.83 -7.38 16.51
CA LEU A 104 -3.43 -6.13 16.01
C LEU A 104 -4.10 -6.33 14.65
N HIS A 105 -3.38 -6.93 13.69
CA HIS A 105 -3.82 -7.05 12.30
C HIS A 105 -4.96 -8.06 12.10
N ASP A 106 -5.93 -7.68 11.25
CA ASP A 106 -6.93 -8.60 10.69
C ASP A 106 -6.32 -9.49 9.58
N GLY A 107 -7.09 -10.44 9.05
CA GLY A 107 -6.61 -11.37 8.03
C GLY A 107 -6.22 -10.71 6.70
N ALA A 108 -6.88 -9.63 6.29
CA ALA A 108 -6.56 -8.91 5.06
C ALA A 108 -5.28 -8.07 5.23
N MET A 109 -5.11 -7.45 6.41
CA MET A 109 -3.90 -6.73 6.78
C MET A 109 -2.70 -7.68 6.88
N ARG A 110 -2.82 -8.85 7.52
CA ARG A 110 -1.74 -9.86 7.56
C ARG A 110 -1.35 -10.34 6.16
N PHE A 111 -2.33 -10.62 5.30
CA PHE A 111 -2.08 -10.98 3.90
C PHE A 111 -1.33 -9.86 3.17
N HIS A 112 -1.74 -8.60 3.34
CA HIS A 112 -1.02 -7.44 2.78
C HIS A 112 0.44 -7.38 3.24
N HIS A 113 0.72 -7.52 4.55
CA HIS A 113 2.09 -7.50 5.06
C HIS A 113 2.96 -8.64 4.50
N ILE A 114 2.44 -9.86 4.44
CA ILE A 114 3.17 -11.01 3.87
C ILE A 114 3.49 -10.76 2.40
N PHE A 115 2.52 -10.38 1.58
CA PHE A 115 2.75 -10.19 0.14
C PHE A 115 3.55 -8.93 -0.19
N ALA A 116 3.44 -7.85 0.60
CA ALA A 116 4.29 -6.66 0.48
C ALA A 116 5.75 -6.98 0.86
N PHE A 117 5.97 -7.71 1.95
CA PHE A 117 7.29 -8.18 2.37
C PHE A 117 7.95 -9.07 1.30
N LEU A 118 7.21 -10.04 0.75
CA LEU A 118 7.68 -10.88 -0.34
C LEU A 118 7.96 -10.08 -1.62
N ALA A 119 7.09 -9.12 -1.98
CA ALA A 119 7.33 -8.23 -3.12
C ALA A 119 8.63 -7.41 -2.96
N LEU A 120 8.86 -6.84 -1.77
CA LEU A 120 10.09 -6.11 -1.46
C LEU A 120 11.32 -7.01 -1.52
N ILE A 121 11.29 -8.23 -0.95
CA ILE A 121 12.39 -9.20 -1.05
C ILE A 121 12.66 -9.58 -2.51
N THR A 122 11.62 -9.88 -3.29
CA THR A 122 11.78 -10.31 -4.68
C THR A 122 12.37 -9.20 -5.57
N MET A 123 12.11 -7.93 -5.27
CA MET A 123 12.77 -6.80 -5.94
C MET A 123 14.16 -6.51 -5.38
N TYR A 124 14.38 -6.75 -4.10
CA TYR A 124 15.69 -6.62 -3.46
C TYR A 124 16.73 -7.62 -3.99
N LEU A 125 16.26 -8.78 -4.46
CA LEU A 125 17.04 -9.78 -5.19
C LEU A 125 16.99 -9.60 -6.71
N SER A 126 16.29 -8.58 -7.24
CA SER A 126 16.13 -8.35 -8.69
C SER A 126 17.16 -7.38 -9.25
N GLU A 127 17.87 -7.81 -10.28
CA GLU A 127 18.80 -6.96 -11.05
C GLU A 127 18.08 -5.99 -12.00
N LEU A 128 16.76 -6.18 -12.22
CA LEU A 128 15.93 -5.32 -13.09
C LEU A 128 14.74 -4.70 -12.34
N GLY A 129 14.34 -3.52 -12.79
CA GLY A 129 13.04 -2.91 -12.49
C GLY A 129 12.94 -2.14 -11.18
N GLY A 130 14.04 -1.85 -10.50
CA GLY A 130 14.01 -1.18 -9.20
C GLY A 130 13.24 0.16 -9.18
N SER A 131 13.24 0.95 -10.26
CA SER A 131 12.43 2.18 -10.38
C SER A 131 10.94 1.91 -10.16
N ALA A 132 10.46 0.77 -10.71
CA ALA A 132 9.07 0.37 -10.54
C ALA A 132 8.74 0.05 -9.09
N SER A 133 9.64 -0.57 -8.31
CA SER A 133 9.34 -0.86 -6.90
C SER A 133 9.40 0.38 -6.00
N VAL A 134 10.15 1.43 -6.37
CA VAL A 134 10.05 2.75 -5.74
C VAL A 134 8.62 3.31 -5.87
N VAL A 135 8.08 3.30 -7.08
CA VAL A 135 6.75 3.89 -7.34
C VAL A 135 5.62 2.99 -6.88
N GLY A 136 5.78 1.66 -6.92
CA GLY A 136 4.84 0.72 -6.30
C GLY A 136 4.69 0.98 -4.79
N LEU A 137 5.81 1.21 -4.09
CA LEU A 137 5.82 1.58 -2.68
C LEU A 137 5.21 2.97 -2.43
N LEU A 138 5.51 3.97 -3.28
CA LEU A 138 4.89 5.30 -3.21
C LEU A 138 3.35 5.23 -3.36
N ILE A 139 2.87 4.46 -4.34
CA ILE A 139 1.45 4.24 -4.60
C ILE A 139 0.74 3.59 -3.40
N THR A 140 1.39 2.67 -2.68
CA THR A 140 0.82 2.10 -1.46
C THR A 140 0.90 3.05 -0.27
N GLU A 141 2.02 3.75 -0.06
CA GLU A 141 2.23 4.56 1.15
C GLU A 141 1.55 5.92 1.12
N ILE A 142 1.29 6.53 -0.05
CA ILE A 142 0.73 7.90 -0.12
C ILE A 142 -0.62 8.07 0.60
N SER A 143 -1.45 7.01 0.66
CA SER A 143 -2.72 7.02 1.41
C SER A 143 -2.54 6.91 2.92
N ASN A 144 -1.43 6.36 3.39
CA ASN A 144 -1.30 5.84 4.74
C ASN A 144 -1.24 6.94 5.82
N PRO A 145 -0.53 8.08 5.65
CA PRO A 145 -0.53 9.14 6.66
C PRO A 145 -1.93 9.67 7.00
N CYS A 146 -2.87 9.63 6.05
CA CYS A 146 -4.26 10.04 6.30
C CYS A 146 -5.03 9.01 7.15
N VAL A 147 -4.90 7.71 6.83
CA VAL A 147 -5.60 6.66 7.60
C VAL A 147 -5.06 6.56 9.02
N LEU A 148 -3.73 6.63 9.19
CA LEU A 148 -3.06 6.53 10.49
C LEU A 148 -3.41 7.74 11.38
N LYS A 149 -3.43 8.97 10.84
CA LYS A 149 -3.93 10.15 11.58
C LYS A 149 -5.40 10.02 11.98
N ARG A 150 -6.25 9.48 11.10
CA ARG A 150 -7.66 9.21 11.40
C ARG A 150 -7.80 8.21 12.56
N HIS A 151 -7.01 7.12 12.57
CA HIS A 151 -6.99 6.17 13.67
C HIS A 151 -6.55 6.82 14.99
N ILE A 152 -5.50 7.64 14.97
CA ILE A 152 -5.02 8.40 16.14
C ILE A 152 -6.08 9.39 16.65
N LEU A 153 -6.85 10.04 15.76
CA LEU A 153 -7.94 10.94 16.14
C LEU A 153 -9.13 10.18 16.75
N ARG A 154 -9.55 9.06 16.17
CA ARG A 154 -10.56 8.15 16.75
C ARG A 154 -10.16 7.68 18.15
N ALA A 155 -8.91 7.27 18.32
CA ALA A 155 -8.39 6.80 19.60
C ALA A 155 -8.34 7.89 20.70
N LYS A 156 -8.50 9.17 20.33
CA LYS A 156 -8.66 10.34 21.22
C LYS A 156 -10.11 10.82 21.34
N GLY A 157 -11.09 10.05 20.88
CA GLY A 157 -12.52 10.44 20.85
C GLY A 157 -12.89 11.51 19.81
N ASN A 158 -11.95 12.00 19.01
CA ASN A 158 -12.14 13.18 18.14
C ASN A 158 -12.76 12.85 16.77
N GLU A 159 -13.72 11.91 16.71
CA GLU A 159 -14.36 11.50 15.44
C GLU A 159 -15.24 12.60 14.83
N GLU A 160 -15.93 13.40 15.64
CA GLU A 160 -16.75 14.53 15.19
C GLU A 160 -15.93 15.78 14.77
N SER A 161 -14.59 15.70 14.82
CA SER A 161 -13.72 16.83 14.48
C SER A 161 -13.60 17.06 12.97
N PHE A 162 -13.53 18.33 12.56
CA PHE A 162 -13.23 18.71 11.16
C PHE A 162 -11.96 18.02 10.65
N SER A 163 -10.91 17.95 11.48
CA SER A 163 -9.67 17.25 11.19
C SER A 163 -9.87 15.76 10.86
N TYR A 164 -10.74 15.06 11.60
CA TYR A 164 -11.04 13.66 11.32
C TYR A 164 -11.77 13.49 9.99
N SER A 165 -12.78 14.33 9.72
CA SER A 165 -13.52 14.33 8.45
C SER A 165 -12.59 14.62 7.26
N LEU A 166 -11.69 15.60 7.41
CA LEU A 166 -10.66 15.94 6.41
C LEU A 166 -9.75 14.74 6.13
N TYR A 167 -9.21 14.07 7.15
CA TYR A 167 -8.35 12.90 6.95
C TYR A 167 -9.10 11.66 6.44
N GLU A 168 -10.39 11.45 6.76
CA GLU A 168 -11.20 10.40 6.12
C GLU A 168 -11.41 10.67 4.62
N ASN A 169 -11.78 11.90 4.26
CA ASN A 169 -12.01 12.26 2.85
C ASN A 169 -10.70 12.23 2.03
N LEU A 170 -9.61 12.77 2.55
CA LEU A 170 -8.28 12.69 1.92
C LEU A 170 -7.80 11.24 1.79
N PHE A 171 -8.02 10.39 2.80
CA PHE A 171 -7.72 8.96 2.71
C PHE A 171 -8.49 8.31 1.56
N ILE A 172 -9.81 8.49 1.48
CA ILE A 172 -10.63 7.89 0.41
C ILE A 172 -10.18 8.37 -0.97
N PHE A 173 -9.92 9.67 -1.14
CA PHE A 173 -9.43 10.23 -2.39
C PHE A 173 -8.07 9.64 -2.80
N LEU A 174 -7.06 9.70 -1.92
CA LEU A 174 -5.71 9.18 -2.19
C LEU A 174 -5.70 7.66 -2.39
N PHE A 175 -6.57 6.93 -1.70
CA PHE A 175 -6.70 5.49 -1.86
C PHE A 175 -7.26 5.12 -3.24
N ILE A 176 -8.33 5.78 -3.70
CA ILE A 176 -8.91 5.51 -5.03
C ILE A 176 -7.99 6.01 -6.15
N ALA A 177 -7.52 7.26 -6.08
CA ALA A 177 -6.65 7.83 -7.11
C ALA A 177 -5.31 7.09 -7.18
N GLY A 178 -4.62 6.95 -6.06
CA GLY A 178 -3.33 6.26 -5.97
C GLY A 178 -3.45 4.76 -6.22
N ARG A 179 -4.03 4.01 -5.27
CA ARG A 179 -3.97 2.54 -5.29
C ARG A 179 -4.85 1.88 -6.35
N ILE A 180 -5.84 2.57 -6.91
CA ILE A 180 -6.73 2.01 -7.95
C ILE A 180 -6.45 2.62 -9.32
N VAL A 181 -6.54 3.94 -9.52
CA VAL A 181 -6.32 4.52 -10.87
C VAL A 181 -4.85 4.38 -11.29
N TYR A 182 -3.91 4.94 -10.54
CA TYR A 182 -2.48 4.75 -10.83
C TYR A 182 -2.03 3.30 -10.58
N GLY A 183 -2.60 2.62 -9.59
CA GLY A 183 -2.34 1.19 -9.32
C GLY A 183 -2.69 0.26 -10.48
N THR A 184 -3.80 0.49 -11.20
CA THR A 184 -4.16 -0.30 -12.40
C THR A 184 -3.11 -0.14 -13.49
N TRP A 185 -2.76 1.11 -13.81
CA TRP A 185 -1.77 1.45 -14.84
C TRP A 185 -0.37 0.91 -14.48
N TYR A 186 0.02 1.04 -13.21
CA TYR A 186 1.26 0.53 -12.67
C TYR A 186 1.34 -1.00 -12.81
N ILE A 187 0.32 -1.74 -12.35
CA ILE A 187 0.30 -3.21 -12.46
C ILE A 187 0.30 -3.63 -13.94
N TYR A 188 -0.42 -2.96 -14.83
CA TYR A 188 -0.36 -3.22 -16.27
C TYR A 188 1.07 -3.05 -16.84
N LYS A 189 1.77 -1.93 -16.55
CA LYS A 189 3.15 -1.71 -17.00
C LYS A 189 4.13 -2.73 -16.36
N VAL A 190 3.93 -3.11 -15.09
CA VAL A 190 4.68 -4.22 -14.44
C VAL A 190 4.46 -5.54 -15.19
N TRP A 191 3.23 -5.90 -15.56
CA TRP A 191 2.97 -7.11 -16.34
C TRP A 191 3.56 -7.06 -17.75
N LYS A 192 3.55 -5.90 -18.43
CA LYS A 192 4.19 -5.69 -19.77
C LYS A 192 5.73 -5.78 -19.70
N SER A 193 6.33 -5.48 -18.55
CA SER A 193 7.80 -5.38 -18.39
C SER A 193 8.54 -6.73 -18.32
N LYS A 194 9.88 -6.66 -18.42
CA LYS A 194 10.82 -7.78 -18.19
C LYS A 194 11.08 -8.08 -16.70
N ILE A 195 10.39 -7.44 -15.75
CA ILE A 195 10.54 -7.70 -14.31
C ILE A 195 10.18 -9.16 -14.00
N ASN A 196 10.84 -9.75 -13.00
CA ASN A 196 10.69 -11.17 -12.68
C ASN A 196 9.24 -11.55 -12.29
N TRP A 197 8.87 -12.81 -12.56
CA TRP A 197 7.52 -13.32 -12.31
C TRP A 197 7.10 -13.31 -10.84
N GLY A 198 8.05 -13.48 -9.92
CA GLY A 198 7.80 -13.40 -8.49
C GLY A 198 7.21 -12.04 -8.11
N TYR A 199 7.82 -10.94 -8.55
CA TYR A 199 7.29 -9.61 -8.26
C TYR A 199 5.92 -9.38 -8.90
N LYS A 200 5.73 -9.77 -10.17
CA LYS A 200 4.43 -9.66 -10.85
C LYS A 200 3.31 -10.32 -10.02
N LEU A 201 3.57 -11.49 -9.45
CA LEU A 201 2.60 -12.18 -8.59
C LEU A 201 2.44 -11.49 -7.23
N MET A 202 3.53 -11.13 -6.54
CA MET A 202 3.44 -10.54 -5.20
C MET A 202 2.80 -9.14 -5.22
N SER A 203 3.11 -8.30 -6.22
CA SER A 203 2.49 -6.98 -6.39
C SER A 203 0.99 -7.10 -6.73
N SER A 204 0.60 -8.12 -7.51
CA SER A 204 -0.79 -8.42 -7.84
C SER A 204 -1.58 -8.92 -6.60
N SER A 205 -0.95 -9.66 -5.69
CA SER A 205 -1.54 -9.97 -4.37
C SER A 205 -1.75 -8.73 -3.50
N VAL A 206 -0.79 -7.80 -3.47
CA VAL A 206 -0.92 -6.52 -2.73
C VAL A 206 -2.04 -5.65 -3.31
N TYR A 207 -2.15 -5.61 -4.64
CA TYR A 207 -3.22 -4.94 -5.38
C TYR A 207 -4.59 -5.59 -5.13
N SER A 208 -4.65 -6.93 -4.99
CA SER A 208 -5.87 -7.66 -4.60
C SER A 208 -6.45 -7.18 -3.25
N VAL A 209 -5.59 -6.95 -2.24
CA VAL A 209 -6.06 -6.40 -0.95
C VAL A 209 -6.57 -4.97 -1.11
N SER A 210 -5.98 -4.20 -2.03
CA SER A 210 -6.46 -2.83 -2.30
C SER A 210 -7.89 -2.85 -2.87
N TRP A 211 -8.21 -3.77 -3.79
CA TRP A 211 -9.59 -3.99 -4.26
C TRP A 211 -10.55 -4.50 -3.18
N PHE A 212 -10.10 -5.40 -2.29
CA PHE A 212 -10.89 -5.80 -1.12
C PHE A 212 -11.24 -4.58 -0.24
N TRP A 213 -10.29 -3.67 -0.01
CA TRP A 213 -10.55 -2.45 0.74
C TRP A 213 -11.43 -1.43 0.00
N VAL A 214 -11.38 -1.32 -1.34
CA VAL A 214 -12.39 -0.57 -2.10
C VAL A 214 -13.79 -1.09 -1.79
N PHE A 215 -13.99 -2.41 -1.83
CA PHE A 215 -15.28 -3.02 -1.53
C PHE A 215 -15.73 -2.72 -0.08
N VAL A 216 -14.81 -2.73 0.89
CA VAL A 216 -15.09 -2.36 2.29
C VAL A 216 -15.44 -0.87 2.44
N ILE A 217 -14.71 0.03 1.77
CA ILE A 217 -14.97 1.48 1.77
C ILE A 217 -16.34 1.78 1.14
N LEU A 218 -16.60 1.24 -0.06
CA LEU A 218 -17.88 1.39 -0.76
C LEU A 218 -19.04 0.83 0.08
N SER A 219 -18.87 -0.34 0.69
CA SER A 219 -19.88 -0.95 1.59
C SER A 219 -20.12 -0.14 2.86
N LYS A 220 -19.14 0.64 3.34
CA LYS A 220 -19.30 1.57 4.47
C LYS A 220 -19.99 2.87 4.03
N ALA A 221 -19.65 3.41 2.86
CA ALA A 221 -20.26 4.62 2.30
C ALA A 221 -21.74 4.39 1.97
N LEU A 222 -22.06 3.33 1.21
CA LEU A 222 -23.43 3.00 0.79
C LEU A 222 -24.38 2.74 1.97
N LYS A 223 -23.87 2.30 3.14
CA LYS A 223 -24.69 2.15 4.35
C LYS A 223 -25.33 3.47 4.81
N LYS A 224 -24.66 4.61 4.60
CA LYS A 224 -25.21 5.95 4.93
C LYS A 224 -26.43 6.29 4.07
N TYR A 225 -26.58 5.64 2.91
CA TYR A 225 -27.66 5.85 1.95
C TYR A 225 -28.67 4.69 1.89
N ASN A 226 -28.73 3.81 2.89
CA ASN A 226 -29.69 2.70 2.92
C ASN A 226 -31.16 3.15 2.80
N SER A 227 -31.47 4.38 3.23
CA SER A 227 -32.81 4.99 3.21
C SER A 227 -33.13 5.78 1.94
N THR A 228 -32.24 5.82 0.94
CA THR A 228 -32.46 6.63 -0.28
C THR A 228 -33.48 5.99 -1.20
N GLU A 229 -34.29 6.82 -1.88
CA GLU A 229 -35.20 6.36 -2.93
C GLU A 229 -34.49 6.10 -4.28
N ASP A 230 -33.30 6.67 -4.50
CA ASP A 230 -32.55 6.61 -5.76
C ASP A 230 -32.34 5.16 -6.27
N PRO A 231 -32.92 4.78 -7.44
CA PRO A 231 -32.76 3.45 -8.03
C PRO A 231 -31.30 3.04 -8.28
N SER A 232 -30.43 4.00 -8.59
CA SER A 232 -29.00 3.80 -8.87
C SER A 232 -28.26 3.37 -7.61
N ILE A 233 -28.50 4.08 -6.51
CA ILE A 233 -27.89 3.77 -5.22
C ILE A 233 -28.50 2.49 -4.62
N LYS A 234 -29.82 2.28 -4.76
CA LYS A 234 -30.48 0.99 -4.44
C LYS A 234 -29.85 -0.19 -5.20
N ARG A 235 -29.53 -0.03 -6.50
CA ARG A 235 -28.84 -1.04 -7.31
C ARG A 235 -27.42 -1.32 -6.79
N LEU A 236 -26.63 -0.29 -6.47
CA LEU A 236 -25.29 -0.44 -5.88
C LEU A 236 -25.33 -1.11 -4.49
N ILE A 237 -26.32 -0.77 -3.66
CA ILE A 237 -26.58 -1.42 -2.37
C ILE A 237 -26.94 -2.91 -2.57
N SER A 238 -27.73 -3.24 -3.59
CA SER A 238 -28.07 -4.64 -3.92
C SER A 238 -26.84 -5.44 -4.36
N ILE A 239 -26.05 -4.89 -5.29
CA ILE A 239 -24.80 -5.52 -5.78
C ILE A 239 -23.82 -5.76 -4.62
N THR A 240 -23.59 -4.76 -3.76
CA THR A 240 -22.69 -4.91 -2.60
C THR A 240 -23.23 -5.86 -1.53
N LYS A 241 -24.55 -5.91 -1.30
CA LYS A 241 -25.19 -6.94 -0.45
C LYS A 241 -24.94 -8.35 -1.02
N TYR A 242 -25.12 -8.55 -2.32
CA TYR A 242 -24.93 -9.83 -3.01
C TYR A 242 -23.48 -10.34 -2.95
N PHE A 243 -22.49 -9.50 -3.27
CA PHE A 243 -21.06 -9.86 -3.14
C PHE A 243 -20.65 -10.16 -1.68
N ARG A 244 -21.22 -9.43 -0.71
CA ARG A 244 -20.96 -9.66 0.73
C ARG A 244 -21.52 -10.99 1.23
N GLN A 245 -22.63 -11.47 0.65
CA GLN A 245 -23.16 -12.81 0.90
C GLN A 245 -22.29 -13.86 0.19
N ASN A 246 -21.99 -13.65 -1.10
CA ASN A 246 -21.25 -14.56 -1.95
C ASN A 246 -19.73 -14.30 -1.88
N LYS A 247 -19.13 -14.52 -0.71
CA LYS A 247 -17.69 -14.27 -0.45
C LYS A 247 -16.75 -14.92 -1.49
N ALA A 248 -17.08 -16.12 -1.98
CA ALA A 248 -16.32 -16.80 -3.02
C ALA A 248 -16.32 -16.02 -4.34
N LEU A 249 -17.48 -15.51 -4.77
CA LEU A 249 -17.61 -14.69 -5.98
C LEU A 249 -16.84 -13.36 -5.85
N LEU A 250 -16.88 -12.73 -4.67
CA LEU A 250 -16.09 -11.52 -4.39
C LEU A 250 -14.58 -11.80 -4.48
N LEU A 251 -14.12 -12.93 -3.94
CA LEU A 251 -12.72 -13.35 -4.04
C LEU A 251 -12.30 -13.64 -5.49
N THR A 252 -13.10 -14.40 -6.24
CA THR A 252 -12.86 -14.68 -7.66
C THR A 252 -12.81 -13.39 -8.49
N PHE A 253 -13.72 -12.44 -8.26
CA PHE A 253 -13.73 -11.13 -8.91
C PHE A 253 -12.46 -10.32 -8.62
N ILE A 254 -12.03 -10.27 -7.35
CA ILE A 254 -10.79 -9.58 -6.95
C ILE A 254 -9.55 -10.22 -7.59
N ILE A 255 -9.46 -11.55 -7.59
CA ILE A 255 -8.35 -12.28 -8.24
C ILE A 255 -8.36 -12.04 -9.75
N PHE A 256 -9.53 -12.09 -10.40
CA PHE A 256 -9.66 -11.83 -11.83
C PHE A 256 -9.19 -10.41 -12.20
N ILE A 257 -9.63 -9.39 -11.46
CA ILE A 257 -9.17 -8.00 -11.69
C ILE A 257 -7.67 -7.84 -11.43
N SER A 258 -7.11 -8.55 -10.46
CA SER A 258 -5.73 -8.31 -10.01
C SER A 258 -4.67 -9.11 -10.76
N PHE A 259 -5.03 -10.26 -11.34
CA PHE A 259 -4.10 -11.15 -12.06
C PHE A 259 -4.50 -11.35 -13.53
N ALA A 260 -5.78 -11.65 -13.80
CA ALA A 260 -6.21 -11.97 -15.16
C ALA A 260 -6.32 -10.72 -16.05
N ILE A 261 -6.93 -9.64 -15.56
CA ILE A 261 -7.07 -8.40 -16.35
C ILE A 261 -5.71 -7.81 -16.77
N PRO A 262 -4.68 -7.69 -15.90
CA PRO A 262 -3.36 -7.23 -16.32
C PRO A 262 -2.74 -8.11 -17.42
N GLY A 263 -2.81 -9.44 -17.28
CA GLY A 263 -2.34 -10.39 -18.31
C GLY A 263 -3.09 -10.24 -19.64
N ILE A 264 -4.43 -10.24 -19.60
CA ILE A 264 -5.29 -10.07 -20.77
C ILE A 264 -5.03 -8.72 -21.45
N LEU A 265 -4.90 -7.62 -20.69
CA LEU A 265 -4.55 -6.31 -21.24
C LEU A 265 -3.17 -6.30 -21.89
N THR A 266 -2.18 -7.02 -21.36
CA THR A 266 -0.87 -7.12 -22.03
C THR A 266 -0.91 -7.89 -23.35
N GLN A 267 -1.81 -8.87 -23.49
CA GLN A 267 -2.00 -9.62 -24.73
C GLN A 267 -2.88 -8.85 -25.74
N ALA A 268 -4.00 -8.28 -25.28
CA ALA A 268 -4.92 -7.52 -26.13
C ALA A 268 -4.30 -6.22 -26.65
N LEU A 269 -3.51 -5.51 -25.83
CA LEU A 269 -2.86 -4.25 -26.21
C LEU A 269 -1.48 -4.44 -26.86
N GLN A 270 -1.10 -5.68 -27.19
CA GLN A 270 -0.08 -5.97 -28.22
C GLN A 270 -0.64 -5.82 -29.64
N LEU A 271 -1.96 -5.69 -29.80
CA LEU A 271 -2.63 -5.41 -31.07
C LEU A 271 -2.80 -3.88 -31.24
N ASP A 272 -1.74 -3.25 -31.75
CA ASP A 272 -1.65 -1.91 -32.38
C ASP A 272 -2.05 -0.62 -31.63
N ILE A 273 -2.69 -0.64 -30.45
CA ILE A 273 -3.20 0.61 -29.81
C ILE A 273 -2.20 1.27 -28.83
N PHE A 274 -1.31 0.51 -28.17
CA PHE A 274 -0.33 1.07 -27.21
C PHE A 274 1.08 0.47 -27.39
N ASP A 275 1.57 0.44 -28.63
CA ASP A 275 2.99 0.19 -28.92
C ASP A 275 3.83 1.45 -28.66
N ASP A 276 4.01 1.69 -27.37
CA ASP A 276 4.85 2.73 -26.75
C ASP A 276 6.33 2.44 -27.05
N LYS A 277 6.77 2.67 -28.31
CA LYS A 277 8.13 2.38 -28.83
C LYS A 277 9.24 3.16 -28.13
N ASP A 278 8.87 4.17 -27.36
CA ASP A 278 9.71 4.84 -26.38
C ASP A 278 9.40 4.31 -24.97
N ASP A 279 10.38 3.80 -24.23
CA ASP A 279 10.25 3.48 -22.79
C ASP A 279 10.28 4.78 -21.94
N LYS A 280 9.55 5.82 -22.39
CA LYS A 280 9.39 7.13 -21.77
C LYS A 280 8.23 7.06 -20.77
N GLY A 281 8.50 6.41 -19.62
CA GLY A 281 7.62 6.48 -18.45
C GLY A 281 7.27 7.93 -18.08
N PHE A 282 6.14 8.09 -17.36
CA PHE A 282 5.54 9.40 -17.04
C PHE A 282 6.61 10.38 -16.53
N LYS A 283 6.93 11.40 -17.33
CA LYS A 283 7.96 12.37 -17.00
C LYS A 283 7.39 13.47 -16.11
N VAL A 284 8.21 13.91 -15.16
CA VAL A 284 8.03 15.24 -14.56
C VAL A 284 8.48 16.28 -15.60
N ILE A 285 7.69 17.35 -15.75
CA ILE A 285 8.00 18.53 -16.57
C ILE A 285 8.56 19.60 -15.63
#